data_AF-A0A6G8U0S9-F1
#
_entry.id   AF-A0A6G8U0S9-F1
#
_cell.length_a   1.000
_cell.length_b   1.000
_cell.length_c   1.000
_cell.angle_alpha   90.00
_cell.angle_beta   90.00
_cell.angle_gamma   90.00
#
_symmetry.space_group_name_H-M   'P 1'
#
loop_
_entity.id
_entity.type
_entity.pdbx_description
1 polymer ?
#
loop_
_entity_poly.entity_id
_entity_poly.type
_entity_poly.pdbx_seq_one_letter_code
_entity_poly.pdbx_strand_id
1 'polypeptide(L)'
;MDNDNWTSASTAELWRLYDEVTAVLGRRMTAEKVKLEERLRRLEGTADGRGEHARRPYPPVLPKYRNPKNPSETWSGRGKQPRWLKAQLRSGKKLNDLLIDRRPSGQKRRRTA
;
A
#
# COMPACT_ATOMS: atom_id res chain seq x y z
N MET A 1 15.84 -41.89 -28.46
CA MET A 1 14.78 -41.00 -28.98
C MET A 1 13.96 -41.89 -29.90
N ASP A 2 13.07 -42.68 -29.31
CA ASP A 2 12.32 -43.72 -30.02
C ASP A 2 10.91 -43.18 -30.26
N ASN A 3 10.79 -42.38 -31.32
CA ASN A 3 9.54 -41.71 -31.69
C ASN A 3 8.72 -42.52 -32.72
N ASP A 4 9.21 -43.70 -33.11
CA ASP A 4 8.66 -44.52 -34.21
C ASP A 4 7.55 -45.47 -33.78
N ASN A 5 7.25 -45.56 -32.48
CA ASN A 5 6.17 -46.42 -31.98
C ASN A 5 4.77 -45.81 -32.18
N TRP A 6 4.68 -44.48 -32.29
CA TRP A 6 3.40 -43.75 -32.40
C TRP A 6 2.82 -43.74 -33.80
N THR A 7 3.66 -43.90 -34.83
CA THR A 7 3.24 -43.94 -36.24
C THR A 7 2.71 -45.32 -36.65
N SER A 8 3.13 -46.38 -35.96
CA SER A 8 2.62 -47.74 -36.13
C SER A 8 1.44 -48.07 -35.22
N ALA A 9 1.20 -47.26 -34.18
CA ALA A 9 0.06 -47.41 -33.29
C ALA A 9 -1.25 -47.16 -34.07
N SER A 10 -2.22 -48.04 -33.84
CA SER A 10 -3.55 -47.88 -34.40
C SER A 10 -4.23 -46.62 -33.85
N THR A 11 -5.17 -46.07 -34.61
CA THR A 11 -5.97 -44.90 -34.17
C THR A 11 -6.66 -45.16 -32.83
N ALA A 12 -7.08 -46.40 -32.56
CA ALA A 12 -7.68 -46.80 -31.29
C ALA A 12 -6.69 -46.73 -30.12
N GLU A 13 -5.43 -47.12 -30.32
CA GLU A 13 -4.39 -47.03 -29.30
C GLU A 13 -4.01 -45.57 -28.99
N LEU A 14 -3.96 -44.71 -30.01
CA LEU A 14 -3.75 -43.27 -29.83
C LEU A 14 -4.88 -42.62 -29.02
N TRP A 15 -6.14 -42.98 -29.30
CA TRP A 15 -7.29 -42.50 -28.52
C TRP A 15 -7.27 -42.99 -27.08
N ARG A 16 -6.89 -44.25 -26.84
CA ARG A 16 -6.75 -44.79 -25.49
C ARG A 16 -5.69 -44.06 -24.68
N LEU A 17 -4.55 -43.76 -25.28
CA LEU A 17 -3.53 -42.97 -24.60
C LEU A 17 -4.02 -41.55 -24.30
N TYR A 18 -4.70 -40.92 -25.25
CA TYR A 18 -5.26 -39.59 -25.03
C TYR A 18 -6.24 -39.58 -23.84
N ASP A 19 -7.13 -40.58 -23.77
CA ASP A 19 -8.05 -40.74 -22.66
C ASP A 19 -7.31 -40.98 -21.32
N GLU A 20 -6.28 -41.83 -21.33
CA GLU A 20 -5.46 -42.09 -20.14
C GLU A 20 -4.72 -40.83 -19.66
N VAL A 21 -4.10 -40.10 -20.58
CA VAL A 21 -3.37 -38.86 -20.28
C VAL A 21 -4.32 -37.80 -19.75
N THR A 22 -5.47 -37.59 -20.38
CA THR A 22 -6.46 -36.61 -19.91
C THR A 22 -7.03 -37.00 -18.54
N ALA A 23 -7.29 -38.28 -18.29
CA ALA A 23 -7.71 -38.77 -16.97
C ALA A 23 -6.63 -38.57 -15.90
N VAL A 24 -5.36 -38.86 -16.21
CA VAL A 24 -4.23 -38.63 -15.29
C VAL A 24 -4.03 -37.14 -15.02
N LEU A 25 -4.05 -36.31 -16.06
CA LEU A 25 -3.93 -34.86 -15.92
C LEU A 25 -5.08 -34.29 -15.09
N GLY A 26 -6.32 -34.72 -15.36
CA GLY A 26 -7.49 -34.35 -14.57
C GLY A 26 -7.30 -34.66 -13.09
N ARG A 27 -6.90 -35.89 -12.75
CA ARG A 27 -6.63 -36.30 -11.36
C ARG A 27 -5.53 -35.47 -10.68
N ARG A 28 -4.44 -35.18 -11.41
CA ARG A 28 -3.33 -34.36 -10.88
C ARG A 28 -3.77 -32.90 -10.67
N MET A 29 -4.52 -32.33 -11.61
CA MET A 29 -5.06 -30.97 -11.49
C MET A 29 -6.02 -30.84 -10.32
N THR A 30 -6.92 -31.81 -10.10
CA THR A 30 -7.82 -31.79 -8.94
C THR A 30 -7.07 -31.90 -7.62
N ALA A 31 -6.04 -32.76 -7.54
CA ALA A 31 -5.24 -32.90 -6.33
C ALA A 31 -4.46 -31.61 -6.00
N GLU A 32 -3.84 -30.98 -7.00
CA GLU A 32 -3.16 -29.70 -6.83
C GLU A 32 -4.14 -28.58 -6.47
N LYS A 33 -5.34 -28.55 -7.06
CA LYS A 33 -6.39 -27.61 -6.69
C LYS A 33 -6.78 -27.73 -5.22
N VAL A 34 -7.06 -28.94 -4.75
CA VAL A 34 -7.41 -29.19 -3.32
C VAL A 34 -6.28 -28.75 -2.40
N LYS A 35 -5.02 -28.99 -2.77
CA LYS A 35 -3.85 -28.56 -1.99
C LYS A 35 -3.72 -27.04 -1.92
N LEU A 36 -4.03 -26.34 -3.01
CA LEU A 36 -4.04 -24.87 -3.05
C LEU A 36 -5.19 -24.29 -2.24
N GLU A 37 -6.39 -24.86 -2.36
CA GLU A 37 -7.55 -24.46 -1.56
C GLU A 37 -7.30 -24.66 -0.05
N GLU A 38 -6.66 -25.76 0.35
CA GLU A 38 -6.28 -25.99 1.74
C GLU A 38 -5.22 -25.00 2.24
N ARG A 39 -4.28 -24.61 1.38
CA ARG A 39 -3.31 -23.56 1.69
C ARG A 39 -3.99 -22.20 1.83
N LEU A 40 -4.93 -21.89 0.95
CA LEU A 40 -5.71 -20.65 1.01
C LEU A 40 -6.53 -20.61 2.30
N ARG A 41 -7.25 -21.69 2.64
CA ARG A 41 -8.04 -21.79 3.88
C ARG A 41 -7.19 -21.56 5.14
N ARG A 42 -5.97 -22.08 5.18
CA ARG A 42 -5.03 -21.84 6.31
C ARG A 42 -4.57 -20.38 6.39
N LEU A 43 -4.37 -19.73 5.25
CA LEU A 43 -4.01 -18.31 5.20
C LEU A 43 -5.21 -17.40 5.52
N GLU A 44 -6.42 -17.78 5.10
CA GLU A 44 -7.65 -17.04 5.40
C GLU A 44 -8.02 -17.14 6.87
N GLY A 45 -7.93 -18.33 7.49
CA GLY A 45 -8.13 -18.48 8.93
C GLY A 45 -7.13 -17.71 9.80
N THR A 46 -5.98 -17.33 9.25
CA THR A 46 -5.02 -16.41 9.92
C THR A 46 -5.20 -14.95 9.51
N ALA A 47 -5.84 -14.68 8.37
CA ALA A 47 -6.18 -13.35 7.91
C ALA A 47 -7.43 -12.80 8.61
N ASP A 48 -8.39 -13.65 8.98
CA ASP A 48 -9.62 -13.25 9.69
C ASP A 48 -9.34 -12.78 11.13
N GLY A 49 -8.22 -13.22 11.72
CA GLY A 49 -7.68 -12.70 12.98
C GLY A 49 -7.01 -11.32 12.86
N ARG A 50 -6.72 -10.85 11.63
CA ARG A 50 -6.53 -9.42 11.35
C ARG A 50 -7.90 -8.84 11.08
N GLY A 51 -8.76 -8.95 12.10
CA GLY A 51 -10.01 -8.23 12.15
C GLY A 51 -9.76 -6.80 11.72
N GLU A 52 -10.76 -6.23 11.09
CA GLU A 52 -10.90 -4.84 10.68
C GLU A 52 -10.53 -3.92 11.85
N HIS A 53 -9.22 -3.77 12.11
CA HIS A 53 -8.69 -2.82 13.05
C HIS A 53 -8.84 -1.51 12.32
N ALA A 54 -10.04 -0.95 12.43
CA ALA A 54 -10.38 0.37 11.98
C ALA A 54 -9.25 1.27 12.47
N ARG A 55 -8.41 1.71 11.52
CA ARG A 55 -7.25 2.52 11.84
C ARG A 55 -7.81 3.74 12.56
N ARG A 56 -7.41 3.94 13.82
CA ARG A 56 -7.85 5.11 14.58
C ARG A 56 -7.60 6.36 13.72
N PRO A 57 -8.61 7.21 13.50
CA PRO A 57 -8.44 8.40 12.69
C PRO A 57 -7.32 9.25 13.29
N TYR A 58 -6.29 9.53 12.49
CA TYR A 58 -5.16 10.33 12.96
C TYR A 58 -5.60 11.79 13.11
N PRO A 59 -5.24 12.48 14.21
CA PRO A 59 -5.57 13.90 14.38
C PRO A 59 -5.03 14.75 13.24
N PRO A 60 -5.78 15.77 12.77
CA PRO A 60 -5.33 16.64 11.68
C PRO A 60 -4.02 17.35 12.06
N VAL A 61 -3.04 17.30 11.15
CA VAL A 61 -1.74 17.90 11.36
C VAL A 61 -1.79 19.37 10.97
N LEU A 62 -1.93 20.24 11.98
CA LEU A 62 -1.98 21.68 11.78
C LEU A 62 -0.63 22.26 11.32
N PRO A 63 -0.62 23.26 10.43
CA PRO A 63 0.58 24.03 10.09
C PRO A 63 1.17 24.74 11.32
N LYS A 64 2.51 24.77 11.41
CA LYS A 64 3.27 25.42 12.49
C LYS A 64 4.11 26.59 11.97
N TYR A 65 4.57 26.51 10.73
CA TYR A 65 5.42 27.51 10.09
C TYR A 65 4.80 27.99 8.78
N ARG A 66 5.01 29.27 8.41
CA ARG A 66 4.53 29.89 7.18
C ARG A 66 5.66 30.63 6.47
N ASN A 67 5.68 30.59 5.14
CA ASN A 67 6.64 31.34 4.36
C ASN A 67 6.29 32.84 4.34
N PRO A 68 7.20 33.76 4.73
CA PRO A 68 6.97 35.20 4.67
C PRO A 68 6.86 35.74 3.24
N LYS A 69 7.43 35.04 2.25
CA LYS A 69 7.32 35.43 0.83
C LYS A 69 6.02 34.96 0.18
N ASN A 70 5.46 33.86 0.66
CA ASN A 70 4.24 33.28 0.11
C ASN A 70 3.39 32.66 1.23
N PRO A 71 2.34 33.36 1.73
CA PRO A 71 1.53 32.90 2.86
C PRO A 71 0.80 31.56 2.66
N SER A 72 0.63 31.12 1.40
CA SER A 72 0.02 29.83 1.05
C SER A 72 0.94 28.66 1.35
N GLU A 73 2.25 28.88 1.39
CA GLU A 73 3.22 27.83 1.72
C GLU A 73 3.36 27.71 3.23
N THR A 74 2.96 26.56 3.78
CA THR A 74 3.05 26.27 5.21
C THR A 74 3.70 24.92 5.48
N TRP A 75 4.20 24.74 6.69
CA TRP A 75 4.82 23.49 7.13
C TRP A 75 4.42 23.16 8.55
N SER A 76 4.01 21.92 8.80
CA SER A 76 3.59 21.47 10.13
C SER A 76 4.73 21.20 11.10
N GLY A 77 5.99 21.23 10.62
CA GLY A 77 7.15 20.81 11.41
C GLY A 77 7.39 19.29 11.41
N ARG A 78 6.55 18.52 10.70
CA ARG A 78 6.71 17.07 10.53
C ARG A 78 7.19 16.75 9.11
N GLY A 79 8.00 15.70 8.97
CA GLY A 79 8.49 15.21 7.67
C GLY A 79 9.55 16.10 7.02
N LYS A 80 9.71 15.98 5.69
CA LYS A 80 10.75 16.67 4.93
C LYS A 80 10.54 18.19 4.95
N GLN A 81 11.60 18.93 5.30
CA GLN A 81 11.59 20.39 5.26
C GLN A 81 11.39 20.91 3.81
N PRO A 82 10.48 21.85 3.59
CA PRO A 82 10.22 22.41 2.26
C PRO A 82 11.37 23.31 1.79
N ARG A 83 11.46 23.50 0.46
CA ARG A 83 12.57 24.27 -0.17
C ARG A 83 12.63 25.71 0.31
N TRP A 84 11.48 26.37 0.49
CA TRP A 84 11.40 27.74 1.00
C TRP A 84 11.98 27.85 2.40
N LEU A 85 11.72 26.88 3.27
CA LEU A 85 12.20 26.91 4.65
C LEU A 85 13.72 26.77 4.67
N LYS A 86 14.27 25.82 3.91
CA LYS A 86 15.72 25.68 3.75
C LYS A 86 16.36 26.94 3.18
N ALA A 87 15.73 27.59 2.21
CA ALA A 87 16.22 28.84 1.66
C ALA A 87 16.24 29.98 2.69
N GLN A 88 15.20 30.12 3.53
CA GLN A 88 15.15 31.14 4.59
C GLN A 88 16.16 30.86 5.71
N LEU A 89 16.36 29.59 6.09
CA LEU A 89 17.38 29.21 7.06
C LEU A 89 18.80 29.51 6.54
N ARG A 90 19.07 29.25 5.24
CA ARG A 90 20.34 29.63 4.61
C ARG A 90 20.54 31.13 4.49
N SER A 91 19.47 31.91 4.36
CA SER A 91 19.55 33.38 4.37
C SER A 91 19.69 33.97 5.79
N GLY A 92 19.96 33.14 6.80
CA GLY A 92 20.21 33.57 8.18
C GLY A 92 18.97 33.81 9.04
N LYS A 93 17.76 33.51 8.54
CA LYS A 93 16.54 33.63 9.35
C LYS A 93 16.41 32.45 10.29
N LYS A 94 15.85 32.68 11.48
CA LYS A 94 15.63 31.61 12.46
C LYS A 94 14.30 30.92 12.17
N LEU A 95 14.22 29.64 12.51
CA LEU A 95 12.99 28.85 12.39
C LEU A 95 11.82 29.46 13.19
N ASN A 96 12.13 30.12 14.31
CA ASN A 96 11.14 30.79 15.16
C ASN A 96 10.49 32.00 14.48
N ASP A 97 11.20 32.70 13.58
CA ASP A 97 10.67 33.86 12.86
C ASP A 97 9.59 33.48 11.83
N LEU A 98 9.51 32.19 11.53
CA LEU A 98 8.59 31.62 10.55
C LEU A 98 7.38 30.95 11.25
N LEU A 99 7.31 30.99 12.59
CA LEU A 99 6.22 30.42 13.36
C LEU A 99 4.92 31.17 13.10
N ILE A 100 3.85 30.42 12.89
CA ILE A 100 2.49 30.96 12.90
C ILE A 100 2.12 31.13 14.38
N ASP A 101 2.02 32.38 14.87
CA ASP A 101 1.43 32.62 16.18
C ASP A 101 -0.02 32.13 16.15
N ARG A 102 -0.36 31.19 17.03
CA ARG A 102 -1.70 30.62 17.13
C ARG A 102 -2.69 31.56 17.84
N ARG A 103 -2.24 32.75 18.26
CA ARG A 103 -3.15 33.80 18.68
C ARG A 103 -3.87 34.34 17.44
N PRO A 104 -5.21 34.33 17.40
CA PRO A 104 -5.92 35.02 16.32
C PRO A 104 -5.52 36.50 16.40
N SER A 105 -4.73 36.96 15.43
CA SER A 105 -4.36 38.36 15.27
C SER A 105 -5.62 39.14 14.92
N GLY A 106 -6.41 39.52 15.93
CA GLY A 106 -7.68 40.21 15.74
C GLY A 106 -8.51 40.53 16.99
N GLN A 107 -8.20 39.99 18.17
CA GLN A 107 -8.98 40.34 19.38
C GLN A 107 -8.21 41.35 20.24
N LYS A 108 -8.35 42.64 19.90
CA LYS A 108 -8.07 43.74 20.82
C LYS A 108 -8.86 43.44 22.11
N ARG A 109 -8.17 43.07 23.19
CA ARG A 109 -8.75 43.03 24.53
C ARG A 109 -9.19 44.46 24.86
N ARG A 110 -10.48 44.76 24.67
CA ARG A 110 -11.10 45.97 25.22
C ARG A 110 -10.98 45.84 26.73
N ARG A 111 -10.12 46.65 27.33
CA ARG A 111 -10.04 46.85 28.78
C ARG A 111 -11.26 47.71 29.14
N THR A 112 -12.24 47.15 29.82
CA THR A 112 -13.25 47.92 30.53
C THR A 112 -12.66 48.39 31.85
N ALA A 113 -12.93 49.65 32.17
CA ALA A 113 -12.51 50.38 33.36
C ALA A 113 -13.08 49.78 34.65
#